data_AF-A0A955JUB6-F1
#
_entry.id   AF-A0A955JUB6-F1
#
_cell.length_a   1.000
_cell.length_b   1.000
_cell.length_c   1.000
_cell.angle_alpha   90.00
_cell.angle_beta   90.00
_cell.angle_gamma   90.00
#
_symmetry.space_group_name_H-M   'P 1'
#
loop_
_entity.id
_entity.type
_entity.pdbx_description
1 polymer ?
#
loop_
_entity_poly.entity_id
_entity_poly.type
_entity_poly.pdbx_seq_one_letter_code
_entity_poly.pdbx_strand_id
1 'polypeptide(L)' 'YHTVLKRQRQTTSVLEELPGIGPATRKKLLRHFGSLKAVSRATQQELSAVVGTSKASIIAKSMVDYNNV' A
#
# COMPACT_ATOMS: atom_id res chain seq x y z
N TYR A 1 16.88 -24.29 -12.48
CA TYR A 1 16.87 -22.82 -12.66
C TYR A 1 15.47 -22.35 -13.08
N HIS A 2 14.53 -22.17 -12.15
CA HIS A 2 13.15 -21.73 -12.43
C HIS A 2 12.59 -20.92 -11.25
N THR A 3 13.04 -19.68 -11.03
CA THR A 3 12.54 -18.84 -9.91
C THR A 3 12.47 -17.35 -10.24
N VAL A 4 11.87 -16.96 -11.38
CA VAL A 4 11.76 -15.51 -11.72
C VAL A 4 10.34 -15.04 -12.03
N LEU A 5 9.33 -15.92 -12.05
CA LEU A 5 7.98 -15.54 -12.49
C LEU A 5 6.99 -15.16 -11.36
N LYS A 6 7.46 -14.87 -10.14
CA LYS A 6 6.56 -14.59 -8.99
C LYS A 6 6.60 -13.17 -8.42
N ARG A 7 7.26 -12.20 -9.06
CA ARG A 7 7.37 -10.83 -8.51
C ARG A 7 6.35 -9.81 -9.01
N GLN A 8 5.68 -10.05 -10.14
CA GLN A 8 4.84 -9.00 -10.74
C GLN A 8 3.36 -9.00 -10.34
N ARG A 9 2.84 -10.09 -9.76
CA ARG A 9 1.38 -10.23 -9.52
C ARG A 9 0.92 -9.88 -8.10
N GLN A 10 1.84 -9.57 -7.18
CA GLN A 10 1.50 -9.17 -5.81
C GLN A 10 1.18 -7.67 -5.66
N THR A 11 1.63 -6.82 -6.58
CA THR A 11 1.45 -5.36 -6.49
C THR A 11 -0.01 -4.91 -6.42
N THR A 12 -0.93 -5.69 -6.99
CA THR A 12 -2.35 -5.31 -7.02
C THR A 12 -3.13 -5.86 -5.82
N SER A 13 -2.65 -6.89 -5.11
CA SER A 13 -3.44 -7.52 -4.02
C SER A 13 -3.22 -6.87 -2.66
N VAL A 14 -2.03 -6.32 -2.38
CA VAL A 14 -1.66 -5.93 -1.00
C VAL A 14 -2.61 -4.89 -0.40
N LEU A 15 -3.06 -3.88 -1.15
CA LEU A 15 -3.99 -2.89 -0.59
C LEU A 15 -5.45 -3.36 -0.53
N GLU A 16 -5.82 -4.41 -1.29
CA GLU A 16 -7.20 -4.91 -1.35
C GLU A 16 -7.43 -6.07 -0.37
N GLU A 17 -6.39 -6.83 -0.06
CA GLU A 17 -6.41 -7.88 0.96
C GLU A 17 -6.41 -7.32 2.40
N LEU A 18 -6.20 -6.00 2.56
CA LEU A 18 -6.19 -5.37 3.88
C LEU A 18 -7.63 -5.12 4.41
N PRO A 19 -8.01 -5.75 5.53
CA PRO A 19 -9.32 -5.52 6.14
C PRO A 19 -9.47 -4.04 6.53
N GLY A 20 -10.50 -3.38 6.01
CA GLY A 20 -10.77 -1.95 6.22
C GLY A 20 -10.13 -0.99 5.21
N ILE A 21 -9.30 -1.48 4.28
CA ILE A 21 -8.77 -0.71 3.15
C ILE A 21 -9.52 -1.11 1.87
N GLY A 22 -10.65 -0.44 1.62
CA GLY A 22 -11.41 -0.65 0.40
C GLY A 22 -10.78 0.03 -0.84
N PRO A 23 -11.28 -0.27 -2.05
CA PRO A 23 -10.81 0.31 -3.31
C PRO A 23 -10.91 1.85 -3.35
N ALA A 24 -11.85 2.43 -2.60
CA ALA A 24 -11.97 3.88 -2.43
C ALA A 24 -10.73 4.49 -1.76
N THR A 25 -10.20 3.84 -0.72
CA THR A 25 -9.00 4.28 0.00
C THR A 25 -7.78 4.18 -0.92
N ARG A 26 -7.62 3.05 -1.63
CA ARG A 26 -6.57 2.89 -2.65
C ARG A 26 -6.64 4.00 -3.69
N LYS A 27 -7.82 4.26 -4.28
CA LYS A 27 -7.99 5.31 -5.29
C LYS A 27 -7.61 6.68 -4.73
N LYS A 28 -7.97 6.97 -3.48
CA LYS A 28 -7.62 8.23 -2.81
C LYS A 28 -6.10 8.38 -2.65
N LEU A 29 -5.43 7.32 -2.19
CA LEU A 29 -3.98 7.28 -2.03
C LEU A 29 -3.26 7.38 -3.37
N LEU A 30 -3.68 6.60 -4.37
CA LEU A 30 -3.11 6.66 -5.72
C LEU A 30 -3.31 8.04 -6.37
N ARG A 31 -4.44 8.70 -6.12
CA ARG A 31 -4.68 10.05 -6.64
C ARG A 31 -3.80 11.10 -5.96
N HIS A 32 -3.42 10.88 -4.69
CA HIS A 32 -2.61 11.83 -3.92
C HIS A 32 -1.10 11.60 -4.08
N PHE A 33 -0.66 10.34 -4.07
CA PHE A 33 0.74 9.93 -4.12
C PHE A 33 1.17 9.47 -5.52
N GLY A 34 0.23 9.25 -6.44
CA GLY A 34 0.50 8.85 -7.83
C GLY A 34 0.77 7.36 -8.04
N SER A 35 1.46 6.69 -7.11
CA SER A 35 1.81 5.27 -7.26
C SER A 35 1.87 4.52 -5.93
N LEU A 36 1.75 3.19 -5.99
CA LEU A 36 1.90 2.33 -4.80
C LEU A 36 3.28 2.44 -4.15
N LYS A 37 4.35 2.62 -4.94
CA LYS A 37 5.70 2.90 -4.42
C LYS A 37 5.77 4.21 -3.66
N ALA A 38 5.04 5.23 -4.11
CA ALA A 38 4.98 6.50 -3.39
C ALA A 38 4.18 6.35 -2.08
N VAL A 39 3.08 5.59 -2.11
CA VAL A 39 2.32 5.23 -0.89
C VAL A 39 3.18 4.44 0.11
N SER A 40 4.01 3.51 -0.36
CA SER A 40 4.88 2.71 0.51
C SER A 40 6.06 3.52 1.09
N ARG A 41 6.44 4.61 0.43
CA ARG A 41 7.45 5.56 0.93
C ARG A 41 6.86 6.67 1.78
N ALA A 42 5.55 6.89 1.68
CA ALA A 42 4.85 7.90 2.44
C ALA A 42 4.91 7.57 3.93
N THR A 43 5.06 8.60 4.74
CA THR A 43 5.07 8.48 6.19
C THR A 43 3.67 8.20 6.72
N GLN A 44 3.59 7.64 7.93
CA GLN A 44 2.30 7.42 8.60
C GLN A 44 1.49 8.72 8.73
N GLN A 45 2.17 9.85 8.94
CA GLN A 45 1.56 11.18 9.01
C GLN A 45 0.91 11.57 7.68
N GLU A 46 1.63 11.45 6.56
CA GLU A 46 1.09 11.74 5.23
C GLU A 46 -0.08 10.82 4.86
N LEU A 47 0.04 9.53 5.17
CA LEU A 47 -1.06 8.58 4.96
C LEU A 47 -2.28 8.97 5.80
N SER A 48 -2.09 9.35 7.07
CA SER A 48 -3.18 9.73 7.96
C SER A 48 -3.90 11.00 7.52
N ALA A 49 -3.19 11.95 6.91
CA ALA A 49 -3.79 13.16 6.36
C ALA A 49 -4.78 12.86 5.23
N VAL A 50 -4.54 11.79 4.45
CA VAL A 50 -5.39 11.42 3.30
C VAL A 50 -6.55 10.49 3.71
N VAL A 51 -6.27 9.48 4.52
CA VAL A 51 -7.20 8.36 4.81
C VAL A 51 -7.58 8.20 6.28
N GLY A 52 -7.04 9.03 7.17
CA GLY A 52 -7.21 8.95 8.61
C GLY A 52 -6.18 8.04 9.29
N THR A 53 -5.94 8.28 10.59
CA THR A 53 -4.95 7.57 11.41
C THR A 53 -5.20 6.06 11.48
N SER A 54 -6.46 5.62 11.61
CA SER A 54 -6.81 4.19 11.66
C SER A 54 -6.38 3.42 10.41
N LYS A 55 -6.65 3.98 9.23
CA LYS A 55 -6.31 3.34 7.94
C LYS A 55 -4.81 3.47 7.64
N ALA A 56 -4.22 4.61 7.97
CA ALA A 56 -2.80 4.87 7.77
C ALA A 56 -1.91 3.88 8.51
N SER A 57 -2.24 3.54 9.75
CA SER A 57 -1.49 2.54 10.53
C SER A 57 -1.49 1.16 9.87
N ILE A 58 -2.65 0.73 9.35
CA ILE A 58 -2.80 -0.56 8.67
C ILE A 58 -1.97 -0.58 7.38
N ILE A 59 -2.05 0.47 6.56
CA ILE A 59 -1.30 0.58 5.31
C ILE A 59 0.20 0.63 5.58
N ALA A 60 0.66 1.47 6.51
CA ALA A 60 2.06 1.62 6.84
C ALA A 60 2.66 0.28 7.29
N LYS A 61 1.95 -0.45 8.17
CA LYS A 61 2.38 -1.77 8.63
C LYS A 61 2.56 -2.75 7.46
N SER A 62 1.57 -2.87 6.59
CA SER A 62 1.62 -3.80 5.46
C SER A 62 2.63 -3.41 4.37
N MET A 63 2.92 -2.12 4.20
CA MET A 63 3.88 -1.66 3.20
C MET A 63 5.34 -1.87 3.62
N VAL A 64 5.64 -1.87 4.93
CA VAL A 64 6.97 -2.20 5.45
C VAL A 64 7.37 -3.63 5.06
N ASP A 65 6.44 -4.57 5.11
CA ASP A 65 6.67 -5.96 4.72
C ASP A 65 6.97 -6.12 3.21
N TYR A 66 6.38 -5.28 2.35
CA TYR A 66 6.56 -5.33 0.89
C TYR A 66 7.95 -4.84 0.43
N ASN A 67 8.55 -3.88 1.15
CA ASN A 67 9.80 -3.26 0.72
C ASN A 67 11.06 -4.06 1.11
N ASN A 68 10.90 -5.21 1.77
CA ASN A 68 11.97 -6.03 2.34
C ASN A 68 12.13 -7.41 1.66
N VAL A 69 11.64 -7.58 0.41
CA VAL A 69 11.69 -8.81 -0.40
C VAL A 69 12.33 -8.58 -1.77
#